data_AF-A0AAV9UAK8-F1
#
_entry.id   AF-A0AAV9UAK8-F1
#
_cell.length_a   1.000
_cell.length_b   1.000
_cell.length_c   1.000
_cell.angle_alpha   90.00
_cell.angle_beta   90.00
_cell.angle_gamma   90.00
#
_symmetry.space_group_name_H-M   'P 1'
#
loop_
_entity.id
_entity.type
_entity.pdbx_description
1 polymer ?
#
loop_
_entity_poly.entity_id
_entity_poly.type
_entity_poly.pdbx_seq_one_letter_code
_entity_poly.pdbx_strand_id
1 'polypeptide(L)'
;MQFSAILIVLVPLLSLSSAKIIIGNLHLGGETYTVAWNPDENPCDTAKVLNKDPANPCSIKFNVKDYSDATLEGCGGPLWINVEGQFRHNCRLDKQFVPTFCANPGGGFGLDQVFRIHQGYVCE
;
A
#
# COMPACT_ATOMS: atom_id res chain seq x y z
N MET A 1 3.67 -54.32 -25.84
CA MET A 1 4.17 -53.38 -24.80
C MET A 1 3.69 -52.00 -25.22
N GLN A 2 2.65 -51.47 -24.57
CA GLN A 2 1.95 -50.25 -24.96
C GLN A 2 2.50 -49.10 -24.13
N PHE A 3 3.24 -48.19 -24.76
CA PHE A 3 3.76 -46.99 -24.11
C PHE A 3 2.66 -45.92 -24.11
N SER A 4 2.00 -45.72 -22.97
CA SER A 4 1.12 -44.58 -22.76
C SER A 4 1.98 -43.32 -22.57
N ALA A 5 1.89 -42.39 -23.52
CA ALA A 5 2.45 -41.06 -23.39
C ALA A 5 1.56 -40.22 -22.45
N ILE A 6 2.08 -39.86 -21.29
CA ILE A 6 1.42 -38.94 -20.35
C ILE A 6 1.63 -37.52 -20.88
N LEU A 7 0.54 -36.88 -21.30
CA LEU A 7 0.52 -35.48 -21.74
C LEU A 7 0.60 -34.57 -20.50
N ILE A 8 1.79 -34.07 -20.17
CA ILE A 8 1.97 -33.08 -19.10
C ILE A 8 1.55 -31.72 -19.66
N VAL A 9 0.33 -31.27 -19.33
CA VAL A 9 -0.12 -29.90 -19.61
C VAL A 9 0.58 -28.98 -18.60
N LEU A 10 1.63 -28.29 -19.06
CA LEU A 10 2.28 -27.22 -18.30
C LEU A 10 1.31 -26.03 -18.26
N VAL A 11 0.53 -25.91 -17.19
CA VAL A 11 -0.25 -24.70 -16.94
C VAL A 11 0.72 -23.67 -16.36
N PRO A 12 1.03 -22.56 -17.05
CA PRO A 12 1.77 -21.48 -16.42
C PRO A 12 0.88 -20.94 -15.28
N LEU A 13 1.33 -21.11 -14.03
CA LEU A 13 0.82 -20.32 -12.92
C LEU A 13 1.16 -18.86 -13.25
N LEU A 14 0.24 -18.18 -13.93
CA LEU A 14 0.18 -16.72 -13.89
C LEU A 14 -0.04 -16.38 -12.42
N SER A 15 1.02 -16.00 -11.70
CA SER A 15 0.85 -15.36 -10.41
C SER A 15 0.09 -14.07 -10.68
N LEU A 16 -1.22 -14.09 -10.47
CA LEU A 16 -1.97 -12.85 -10.27
C LEU A 16 -1.41 -12.24 -8.99
N SER A 17 -0.34 -11.45 -9.12
CA SER A 17 -0.10 -10.39 -8.16
C SER A 17 -1.33 -9.50 -8.28
N SER A 18 -2.30 -9.67 -7.38
CA SER A 18 -3.29 -8.62 -7.17
C SER A 18 -2.46 -7.43 -6.74
N ALA A 19 -2.39 -6.39 -7.56
CA ALA A 19 -1.75 -5.16 -7.13
C ALA A 19 -2.42 -4.75 -5.80
N LYS A 20 -1.60 -4.38 -4.82
CA LYS A 20 -2.03 -4.08 -3.45
C LYS A 20 -1.49 -2.73 -3.04
N ILE A 21 -2.28 -2.00 -2.27
CA ILE A 21 -1.85 -0.77 -1.61
C ILE A 21 -2.09 -0.93 -0.12
N ILE A 22 -1.11 -0.57 0.69
CA ILE A 22 -1.32 -0.36 2.11
C ILE A 22 -1.44 1.13 2.39
N ILE A 23 -2.48 1.51 3.12
CA ILE A 23 -2.65 2.85 3.69
C ILE A 23 -2.39 2.78 5.19
N GLY A 24 -1.52 3.63 5.73
CA GLY A 24 -1.23 3.64 7.16
C GLY A 24 -0.93 5.01 7.73
N ASN A 25 -0.70 5.06 9.04
CA ASN A 25 -0.44 6.29 9.78
C ASN A 25 1.03 6.37 10.22
N LEU A 26 1.79 7.24 9.57
CA LEU A 26 3.16 7.56 9.91
C LEU A 26 3.22 8.58 11.05
N HIS A 27 3.90 8.26 12.16
CA HIS A 27 4.13 9.21 13.25
C HIS A 27 5.57 9.73 13.21
N LEU A 28 5.74 11.04 13.03
CA LEU A 28 7.03 11.72 12.88
C LEU A 28 7.00 13.08 13.60
N GLY A 29 7.99 13.35 14.46
CA GLY A 29 8.12 14.67 15.11
C GLY A 29 6.94 15.12 15.97
N GLY A 30 6.10 14.20 16.47
CA GLY A 30 4.87 14.51 17.20
C GLY A 30 3.65 14.75 16.31
N GLU A 31 3.78 14.56 15.01
CA GLU A 31 2.69 14.69 14.03
C GLU A 31 2.35 13.32 13.43
N THR A 32 1.10 13.15 12.98
CA THR A 32 0.62 11.92 12.34
C THR A 32 0.26 12.19 10.89
N TYR A 33 0.83 11.44 9.97
CA TYR A 33 0.64 11.56 8.54
C TYR A 33 -0.07 10.31 8.01
N THR A 34 -0.96 10.46 7.04
CA THR A 34 -1.41 9.29 6.26
C THR A 34 -0.39 9.02 5.18
N VAL A 35 0.01 7.75 5.05
CA VAL A 35 0.95 7.28 4.02
C VAL A 35 0.37 6.12 3.21
N ALA A 36 0.80 6.00 1.96
CA ALA A 36 0.51 4.87 1.09
C ALA A 36 1.79 4.23 0.57
N TRP A 37 1.81 2.90 0.44
CA TRP A 37 2.91 2.17 -0.20
C TRP A 37 2.43 0.85 -0.82
N ASN A 38 3.24 0.28 -1.70
CA ASN A 38 3.03 -1.07 -2.21
C ASN A 38 3.68 -2.08 -1.24
N PRO A 39 2.96 -3.14 -0.80
CA PRO A 39 3.48 -4.10 0.19
C PRO A 39 4.70 -4.90 -0.29
N ASP A 40 4.95 -4.95 -1.60
CA ASP A 40 6.13 -5.63 -2.16
C ASP A 40 7.40 -4.75 -2.10
N GLU A 41 7.28 -3.51 -1.65
CA GLU A 41 8.38 -2.55 -1.52
C GLU A 41 8.68 -2.22 -0.06
N ASN A 42 9.90 -1.74 0.22
CA ASN A 42 10.25 -1.25 1.54
C ASN A 42 9.53 0.07 1.84
N PRO A 43 8.57 0.13 2.77
CA PRO A 43 7.84 1.36 3.08
C PRO A 43 8.75 2.48 3.57
N CYS A 44 9.90 2.17 4.15
CA CYS A 44 10.83 3.19 4.63
C CYS A 44 11.40 4.06 3.50
N ASP A 45 11.49 3.50 2.29
CA ASP A 45 12.06 4.17 1.12
C ASP A 45 10.97 4.65 0.16
N THR A 46 9.84 3.94 0.09
CA THR A 46 8.85 4.13 -0.97
C THR A 46 7.54 4.75 -0.51
N ALA A 47 7.24 4.77 0.80
CA ALA A 47 5.97 5.30 1.29
C ALA A 47 5.78 6.77 0.89
N LYS A 48 4.58 7.08 0.42
CA LYS A 48 4.18 8.43 0.03
C LYS A 48 3.28 9.02 1.08
N VAL A 49 3.61 10.22 1.54
CA VAL A 49 2.73 11.01 2.39
C VAL A 49 1.57 11.53 1.55
N LEU A 50 0.35 11.19 1.97
CA LEU A 50 -0.88 11.69 1.37
C LEU A 50 -1.27 13.00 2.05
N ASN A 51 -1.45 12.96 3.37
CA ASN A 51 -1.88 14.11 4.16
C ASN A 51 -1.18 14.15 5.51
N LYS A 52 -1.08 15.34 6.07
CA LYS A 52 -0.66 15.61 7.45
C LYS A 52 -1.81 15.47 8.46
N ASP A 53 -3.05 15.38 8.00
CA ASP A 53 -4.20 15.10 8.85
C ASP A 53 -4.77 13.69 8.54
N PRO A 54 -4.68 12.73 9.50
CA PRO A 54 -5.24 11.40 9.31
C PRO A 54 -6.77 11.38 9.27
N ALA A 55 -7.45 12.47 9.64
CA ALA A 55 -8.91 12.53 9.64
C ALA A 55 -9.51 12.50 8.22
N ASN A 56 -8.80 13.00 7.20
CA ASN A 56 -9.30 12.99 5.82
C ASN A 56 -8.17 12.92 4.77
N PRO A 57 -7.69 11.72 4.43
CA PRO A 57 -6.72 11.52 3.35
C PRO A 57 -7.34 11.47 1.93
N CYS A 58 -8.64 11.71 1.78
CA CYS A 58 -9.31 11.47 0.51
C CYS A 58 -9.04 12.53 -0.56
N SER A 59 -9.21 12.13 -1.82
CA SER A 59 -9.04 12.98 -3.02
C SER A 59 -7.63 13.52 -3.24
N ILE A 60 -6.67 13.08 -2.43
CA ILE A 60 -5.25 13.38 -2.64
C ILE A 60 -4.69 12.34 -3.61
N LYS A 61 -4.12 12.85 -4.71
CA LYS A 61 -3.44 12.01 -5.69
C LYS A 61 -2.10 11.54 -5.16
N PHE A 62 -1.82 10.26 -5.37
CA PHE A 62 -0.54 9.66 -5.04
C PHE A 62 -0.12 8.62 -6.06
N ASN A 63 1.18 8.33 -6.06
CA ASN A 63 1.80 7.35 -6.94
C ASN A 63 2.55 6.33 -6.09
N VAL A 64 2.19 5.07 -6.26
CA VAL A 64 2.90 3.92 -5.66
C VAL A 64 3.11 2.88 -6.76
N LYS A 65 3.98 1.89 -6.55
CA LYS A 65 4.21 0.86 -7.55
C LYS A 65 2.88 0.25 -8.03
N ASP A 66 2.74 0.14 -9.35
CA ASP A 66 1.57 -0.32 -10.10
C ASP A 66 0.34 0.62 -10.11
N TYR A 67 0.40 1.77 -9.42
CA TYR A 67 -0.69 2.75 -9.38
C TYR A 67 -0.19 4.17 -9.59
N SER A 68 -0.62 4.79 -10.68
CA SER A 68 -0.38 6.21 -10.98
C SER A 68 -1.65 7.02 -10.82
N ASP A 69 -1.54 8.25 -10.31
CA ASP A 69 -2.65 9.17 -10.05
C ASP A 69 -3.81 8.53 -9.25
N ALA A 70 -3.46 7.66 -8.30
CA ALA A 70 -4.44 7.02 -7.43
C ALA A 70 -4.96 8.02 -6.40
N THR A 71 -6.25 7.92 -6.06
CA THR A 71 -6.84 8.61 -4.92
C THR A 71 -7.45 7.60 -3.95
N LEU A 72 -7.40 7.94 -2.68
CA LEU A 72 -8.18 7.27 -1.65
C LEU A 72 -9.55 7.96 -1.58
N GLU A 73 -10.62 7.18 -1.51
CA GLU A 73 -11.99 7.66 -1.50
C GLU A 73 -12.79 6.98 -0.39
N GLY A 74 -13.94 7.58 -0.04
CA GLY A 74 -14.83 7.04 0.99
C GLY A 74 -14.48 7.42 2.43
N CYS A 75 -13.70 8.47 2.66
CA CYS A 75 -13.37 8.97 4.00
C CYS A 75 -14.65 9.45 4.72
N GLY A 76 -15.16 8.62 5.62
CA GLY A 76 -16.49 8.75 6.25
C GLY A 76 -17.38 7.51 6.10
N GLY A 77 -16.91 6.50 5.37
CA GLY A 77 -17.57 5.21 5.16
C GLY A 77 -16.57 4.12 4.76
N PRO A 78 -16.99 3.12 3.96
CA PRO A 78 -16.07 2.15 3.37
C PRO A 78 -15.00 2.85 2.52
N LEU A 79 -13.73 2.45 2.66
CA LEU A 79 -12.62 3.05 1.91
C LEU A 79 -12.34 2.27 0.62
N TRP A 80 -11.95 2.97 -0.44
CA TRP A 80 -11.52 2.34 -1.70
C TRP A 80 -10.49 3.18 -2.46
N ILE A 81 -9.78 2.52 -3.39
CA ILE A 81 -8.85 3.16 -4.33
C ILE A 81 -9.57 3.48 -5.63
N ASN A 82 -9.38 4.71 -6.09
CA ASN A 82 -9.75 5.16 -7.42
C ASN A 82 -8.47 5.46 -8.23
N VAL A 83 -8.44 5.12 -9.51
CA VAL A 83 -7.40 5.52 -10.45
C VAL A 83 -8.08 6.08 -11.68
N GLU A 84 -7.76 7.32 -12.04
CA GLU A 84 -8.31 8.00 -13.23
C GLU A 84 -9.85 8.02 -13.28
N GLY A 85 -10.49 8.16 -12.12
CA GLY A 85 -11.95 8.17 -12.00
C GLY A 85 -12.58 6.77 -11.93
N GLN A 86 -11.80 5.69 -12.05
CA GLN A 86 -12.29 4.32 -11.96
C GLN A 86 -11.98 3.67 -10.61
N PHE A 87 -12.98 3.01 -10.04
CA PHE A 87 -12.81 2.12 -8.89
C PHE A 87 -11.80 1.01 -9.22
N ARG A 88 -10.87 0.73 -8.29
CA ARG A 88 -9.88 -0.35 -8.42
C ARG A 88 -10.01 -1.40 -7.33
N HIS A 89 -9.93 -0.99 -6.07
CA HIS A 89 -9.85 -1.90 -4.93
C HIS A 89 -10.65 -1.39 -3.75
N ASN A 90 -11.24 -2.32 -2.99
CA ASN A 90 -11.79 -1.98 -1.68
C ASN A 90 -10.68 -2.06 -0.64
N CYS A 91 -10.67 -1.10 0.28
CA CYS A 91 -9.73 -1.09 1.38
C CYS A 91 -10.43 -1.64 2.63
N ARG A 92 -9.75 -2.54 3.33
CA ARG A 92 -10.22 -3.07 4.62
C ARG A 92 -9.16 -2.89 5.68
N LEU A 93 -9.60 -2.66 6.91
CA LEU A 93 -8.69 -2.61 8.05
C LEU A 93 -8.00 -3.96 8.22
N ASP A 94 -6.67 -3.95 8.16
CA ASP A 94 -5.87 -5.13 8.49
C ASP A 94 -5.57 -5.15 10.00
N LYS A 95 -6.26 -6.05 10.69
CA LYS A 95 -6.09 -6.26 12.14
C LYS A 95 -4.78 -6.98 12.48
N GLN A 96 -4.12 -7.59 11.51
CA GLN A 96 -2.86 -8.30 11.69
C GLN A 96 -1.67 -7.44 11.29
N PHE A 97 -1.90 -6.17 10.90
CA PHE A 97 -0.85 -5.27 10.48
C PHE A 97 0.21 -5.11 11.56
N VAL A 98 1.43 -5.51 11.25
CA VAL A 98 2.58 -5.36 12.14
C VAL A 98 3.19 -3.97 11.90
N PRO A 99 3.25 -3.10 12.93
CA PRO A 99 3.86 -1.78 12.78
C PRO A 99 5.28 -1.89 12.26
N THR A 100 5.57 -1.17 11.19
CA THR A 100 6.92 -1.10 10.62
C THR A 100 7.66 0.10 11.20
N PHE A 101 8.91 -0.13 11.59
CA PHE A 101 9.80 0.91 12.11
C PHE A 101 10.85 1.22 11.06
N CYS A 102 10.97 2.49 10.73
CA CYS A 102 11.96 2.97 9.79
C CYS A 102 12.93 3.85 10.55
N ALA A 103 14.20 3.47 10.56
CA ALA A 103 15.27 4.37 10.91
C ALA A 103 15.66 5.11 9.63
N ASN A 104 15.63 6.43 9.66
CA ASN A 104 16.07 7.22 8.51
C ASN A 104 17.50 7.72 8.70
N PRO A 105 18.53 7.08 8.11
CA PRO A 105 19.82 7.73 7.90
C PRO A 105 19.76 8.55 6.61
N GLY A 106 19.12 9.73 6.65
CA GLY A 106 19.32 10.77 5.63
C GLY A 106 18.52 10.72 4.31
N GLY A 107 17.43 9.97 4.20
CA GLY A 107 16.57 9.92 3.01
C GLY A 107 15.23 10.67 3.17
N GLY A 108 15.12 11.89 2.63
CA GLY A 108 13.85 12.56 2.34
C GLY A 108 13.09 13.26 3.47
N PHE A 109 13.25 12.84 4.74
CA PHE A 109 12.55 13.44 5.89
C PHE A 109 13.43 14.29 6.81
N GLY A 110 14.71 14.48 6.47
CA GLY A 110 15.58 15.53 7.03
C GLY A 110 15.93 15.45 8.52
N LEU A 111 15.57 14.38 9.23
CA LEU A 111 15.84 14.21 10.66
C LEU A 111 16.21 12.75 10.95
N ASP A 112 17.22 12.53 11.81
CA ASP A 112 17.61 11.22 12.38
C ASP A 112 16.51 10.70 13.32
N GLN A 113 15.33 10.40 12.79
CA GLN A 113 14.18 9.95 13.56
C GLN A 113 13.76 8.55 13.16
N VAL A 114 13.58 7.71 14.18
CA VAL A 114 12.87 6.44 14.03
C VAL A 114 11.39 6.78 13.97
N PHE A 115 10.77 6.53 12.83
CA PHE A 115 9.33 6.69 12.67
C PHE A 115 8.64 5.35 12.61
N ARG A 116 7.37 5.37 13.01
CA ARG A 116 6.53 4.17 13.08
C ARG A 116 5.31 4.35 12.21
N ILE A 117 5.05 3.36 11.37
CA ILE A 117 3.81 3.27 10.60
C ILE A 117 2.83 2.40 11.39
N HIS A 118 1.71 3.00 11.78
CA HIS A 118 0.64 2.43 12.58
C HIS A 118 -0.59 2.17 11.72
N GLN A 119 -1.19 0.98 11.87
CA GLN A 119 -2.36 0.50 11.11
C GLN A 119 -2.13 0.43 9.60
N GLY A 120 -2.63 -0.64 8.99
CA GLY A 120 -2.68 -0.79 7.55
C GLY A 120 -4.14 -1.00 7.16
N TYR A 121 -4.68 -0.17 6.28
CA TYR A 121 -5.75 -0.66 5.41
C TYR A 121 -5.08 -1.34 4.24
N VAL A 122 -5.48 -2.58 3.97
CA VAL A 122 -5.05 -3.30 2.77
C VAL A 122 -6.13 -3.11 1.72
N CYS A 123 -5.73 -2.57 0.57
CA CYS A 123 -6.58 -2.39 -0.59
C CYS A 123 -6.21 -3.44 -1.64
N GLU A 124 -7.16 -4.33 -1.95
CA GLU A 124 -7.03 -5.42 -2.94
C GLU A 124 -8.36 -5.72 -3.66
#